data_AF-A0A942DTC9-F1
#
_entry.id   AF-A0A942DTC9-F1
#
_cell.length_a   1.000
_cell.length_b   1.000
_cell.length_c   1.000
_cell.angle_alpha   90.00
_cell.angle_beta   90.00
_cell.angle_gamma   90.00
#
_symmetry.space_group_name_H-M   'P 1'
#
loop_
_entity.id
_entity.type
_entity.pdbx_description
1 polymer ?
#
loop_
_entity_poly.entity_id
_entity_poly.type
_entity_poly.pdbx_seq_one_letter_code
_entity_poly.pdbx_strand_id
1 'polypeptide(L)'
;MTRMYMVQYRCYLIAVYLQLLLLPLVTRCALANEWTWLYHKLFTAQEYEQQEKKQEIALTKINTPLFSQLLVSWNAYRPKAGHFTFWVQVRDATNGSWGKWHRMIEWGDQIQRSYVSKPGGLSEYLHVRLEVPKTKADGFRIKVVATAGVALSNVHSLSVCLSDFARFIPEVVTDAHAQLPSLHITGVPKQSQFMLDHHRKEGLCSPTSCSMLVGFLTNRLIEPTDFARMSFDAGLDAYGSWPFNMAHAFERSEGTVHFATARAPSFKDLYHKLAQGIPVAVSVRGPLEGAASGYLAGHLLVVVGWDRVRQSVICHDPAFAHDHAVETRYSLPNFLKAWERSHRLMYLAEPTCHLQ
;
A
#
# COMPACT_ATOMS: atom_id res chain seq x y z
N MET A 1 -7.33 -13.31 -21.75
CA MET A 1 -6.56 -13.44 -20.50
C MET A 1 -5.56 -12.31 -20.43
N THR A 2 -5.79 -11.35 -19.54
CA THR A 2 -4.97 -10.15 -19.43
C THR A 2 -3.78 -10.39 -18.51
N ARG A 3 -2.55 -10.09 -18.94
CA ARG A 3 -1.33 -10.35 -18.16
C ARG A 3 -1.15 -9.28 -17.08
N MET A 4 -0.98 -9.72 -15.82
CA MET A 4 -0.47 -8.90 -14.72
C MET A 4 1.06 -9.01 -14.69
N TYR A 5 1.75 -7.90 -14.52
CA TYR A 5 3.21 -7.86 -14.38
C TYR A 5 3.56 -7.82 -12.90
N MET A 6 4.61 -8.56 -12.53
CA MET A 6 5.19 -8.53 -11.19
C MET A 6 6.30 -7.48 -11.21
N VAL A 7 6.22 -6.49 -10.33
CA VAL A 7 7.33 -5.55 -10.13
C VAL A 7 8.28 -6.21 -9.14
N GLN A 8 9.36 -6.81 -9.67
CA GLN A 8 10.53 -7.13 -8.84
C GLN A 8 11.34 -5.84 -8.68
N TYR A 9 11.53 -5.38 -7.45
CA TYR A 9 12.50 -4.35 -7.12
C TYR A 9 13.91 -4.91 -7.35
N ARG A 10 14.38 -4.91 -8.59
CA ARG A 10 15.76 -5.25 -8.93
C ARG A 10 16.62 -4.00 -8.84
N CYS A 11 17.71 -4.12 -8.08
CA CYS A 11 18.79 -3.14 -8.01
C CYS A 11 19.28 -2.77 -9.41
N TYR A 12 19.18 -1.50 -9.79
CA TYR A 12 19.93 -0.96 -10.91
C TYR A 12 20.96 0.03 -10.37
N LEU A 13 22.20 -0.45 -10.21
CA LEU A 13 23.39 0.38 -10.21
C LEU A 13 23.73 0.66 -11.67
N ILE A 14 23.69 1.93 -12.07
CA ILE A 14 24.22 2.38 -13.36
C ILE A 14 25.75 2.32 -13.25
N ALA A 15 26.35 1.32 -13.90
CA ALA A 15 27.79 1.27 -14.13
C ALA A 15 28.03 1.30 -15.65
N VAL A 16 28.79 2.30 -16.09
CA VAL A 16 29.19 2.55 -17.46
C VAL A 16 30.01 1.37 -18.01
N TYR A 17 29.71 0.95 -19.23
CA TYR A 17 30.35 -0.15 -19.96
C TYR A 17 31.87 0.05 -20.11
N LEU A 18 32.64 -0.97 -19.72
CA LEU A 18 33.85 -1.38 -20.44
C LEU A 18 33.77 -2.90 -20.65
N GLN A 19 33.77 -3.33 -21.92
CA GLN A 19 33.65 -4.73 -22.33
C GLN A 19 34.89 -5.53 -21.91
N LEU A 20 34.68 -6.69 -21.29
CA LEU A 20 35.56 -7.86 -21.42
C LEU A 20 34.75 -9.13 -21.07
N LEU A 21 34.73 -10.07 -22.01
CA LEU A 21 34.06 -11.36 -21.98
C LEU A 21 34.60 -12.27 -20.86
N LEU A 22 33.74 -12.66 -19.91
CA LEU A 22 33.93 -13.83 -19.04
C LEU A 22 32.57 -14.50 -18.78
N LEU A 23 32.55 -15.83 -18.91
CA LEU A 23 31.40 -16.74 -18.83
C LEU A 23 30.48 -16.49 -17.62
N PRO A 24 29.16 -16.79 -17.70
CA PRO A 24 28.31 -16.69 -16.53
C PRO A 24 28.59 -17.89 -15.63
N LEU A 25 29.41 -17.68 -14.59
CA LEU A 25 29.22 -18.40 -13.34
C LEU A 25 27.77 -18.13 -12.94
N VAL A 26 26.93 -19.16 -13.01
CA VAL A 26 25.59 -19.14 -12.41
C VAL A 26 25.79 -19.14 -10.89
N THR A 27 26.13 -17.98 -10.35
CA THR A 27 25.88 -17.68 -8.94
C THR A 27 24.36 -17.60 -8.81
N ARG A 28 23.75 -18.73 -8.43
CA ARG A 28 22.49 -18.73 -7.69
C ARG A 28 22.74 -17.92 -6.41
N CYS A 29 22.71 -16.60 -6.52
CA CYS A 29 22.50 -15.73 -5.38
C CYS A 29 21.15 -16.16 -4.84
N ALA A 30 21.17 -16.79 -3.67
CA ALA A 30 19.98 -17.25 -2.98
C ALA A 30 18.93 -16.14 -3.04
N LEU A 31 17.76 -16.44 -3.59
CA LEU A 31 16.60 -15.57 -3.44
C LEU A 31 16.48 -15.31 -1.95
N ALA A 32 16.79 -14.09 -1.52
CA ALA A 32 16.56 -13.64 -0.16
C ALA A 32 15.11 -14.01 0.21
N ASN A 33 14.82 -14.18 1.51
CA ASN A 33 13.53 -14.59 2.06
C ASN A 33 12.38 -13.62 1.69
N GLU A 34 12.00 -13.56 0.41
CA GLU A 34 10.87 -12.80 -0.10
C GLU A 34 9.62 -13.38 0.53
N TRP A 35 8.90 -12.55 1.27
CA TRP A 35 7.68 -12.92 1.97
C TRP A 35 6.49 -12.11 1.46
N THR A 36 6.71 -11.16 0.54
CA THR A 36 5.66 -10.32 -0.02
C THR A 36 5.92 -9.99 -1.49
N TRP A 37 4.85 -9.91 -2.28
CA TRP A 37 4.90 -9.66 -3.72
C TRP A 37 3.79 -8.69 -4.13
N LEU A 38 4.15 -7.65 -4.88
CA LEU A 38 3.21 -6.66 -5.39
C LEU A 38 3.02 -6.83 -6.89
N TYR A 39 1.76 -6.92 -7.31
CA TYR A 39 1.38 -7.01 -8.71
C TYR A 39 0.50 -5.84 -9.09
N HIS A 40 0.74 -5.29 -10.28
CA HIS A 40 -0.08 -4.25 -10.86
C HIS A 40 -0.75 -4.74 -12.14
N LYS A 41 -2.02 -4.35 -12.29
CA LYS A 41 -2.69 -4.31 -13.56
C LYS A 41 -2.94 -2.84 -13.92
N LEU A 42 -2.10 -2.31 -14.80
CA LEU A 42 -2.37 -1.07 -15.51
C LEU A 42 -3.13 -1.43 -16.79
N PHE A 43 -4.17 -0.67 -17.12
CA PHE A 43 -4.91 -0.86 -18.35
C PHE A 43 -4.27 -0.06 -19.48
N THR A 44 -4.10 -0.69 -20.65
CA THR A 44 -3.66 0.00 -21.87
C THR A 44 -4.81 0.80 -22.47
N ALA A 45 -4.52 1.78 -23.32
CA ALA A 45 -5.54 2.53 -24.06
C ALA A 45 -6.58 1.62 -24.74
N GLN A 46 -6.12 0.55 -25.40
CA GLN A 46 -7.00 -0.44 -26.02
C GLN A 46 -7.88 -1.18 -24.99
N GLU A 47 -7.36 -1.47 -23.80
CA GLU A 47 -8.15 -2.13 -22.75
C GLU A 47 -9.20 -1.20 -22.15
N TYR A 48 -8.92 0.11 -22.02
CA TYR A 48 -9.92 1.10 -21.62
C TYR A 48 -11.09 1.15 -22.61
N GLU A 49 -10.81 1.24 -23.91
CA GLU A 49 -11.86 1.23 -24.95
C GLU A 49 -12.71 -0.05 -24.89
N GLN A 50 -12.08 -1.19 -24.61
CA GLN A 50 -12.81 -2.45 -24.43
C GLN A 50 -13.64 -2.48 -23.15
N GLN A 51 -13.22 -1.77 -22.09
CA GLN A 51 -13.95 -1.71 -20.82
C GLN A 51 -15.25 -0.92 -20.93
N GLU A 52 -15.32 0.09 -21.81
CA GLU A 52 -16.56 0.86 -22.04
C GLU A 52 -17.74 -0.02 -22.47
N LYS A 53 -17.45 -1.17 -23.09
CA LYS A 53 -18.45 -2.11 -23.61
C LYS A 53 -18.73 -3.26 -22.66
N LYS A 54 -18.05 -3.34 -21.51
CA LYS A 54 -18.15 -4.46 -20.56
C LYS A 54 -18.97 -4.07 -19.34
N GLN A 55 -19.55 -5.09 -18.72
CA GLN A 55 -20.23 -4.98 -17.42
C GLN A 55 -19.32 -5.41 -16.26
N GLU A 56 -18.20 -6.09 -16.56
CA GLU A 56 -17.21 -6.47 -15.55
C GLU A 56 -15.76 -6.43 -16.06
N ILE A 57 -14.84 -6.12 -15.13
CA ILE A 57 -13.40 -6.40 -15.25
C ILE A 57 -13.14 -7.70 -14.49
N ALA A 58 -12.48 -8.66 -15.13
CA ALA A 58 -12.04 -9.90 -14.49
C ALA A 58 -10.53 -10.09 -14.65
N LEU A 59 -9.81 -10.20 -13.52
CA LEU A 59 -8.39 -10.52 -13.46
C LEU A 59 -8.19 -11.89 -12.84
N THR A 60 -7.25 -12.65 -13.39
CA THR A 60 -6.85 -13.96 -12.86
C THR A 60 -5.34 -14.03 -12.89
N LYS A 61 -4.74 -14.40 -11.76
CA LYS A 61 -3.33 -14.73 -11.65
C LYS A 61 -3.20 -16.07 -10.94
N ILE A 62 -2.46 -16.97 -11.57
CA ILE A 62 -2.15 -18.30 -11.04
C ILE A 62 -0.65 -18.49 -11.00
N ASN A 63 -0.21 -19.52 -10.27
CA ASN A 63 1.20 -19.87 -10.10
C ASN A 63 1.97 -18.69 -9.47
N THR A 64 1.35 -18.03 -8.50
CA THR A 64 2.04 -17.06 -7.65
C THR A 64 2.89 -17.81 -6.63
N PRO A 65 3.87 -17.15 -5.99
CA PRO A 65 4.39 -17.63 -4.71
C PRO A 65 3.24 -17.91 -3.74
N LEU A 66 3.44 -18.87 -2.85
CA LEU A 66 2.45 -19.20 -1.84
C LEU A 66 2.21 -17.99 -0.93
N PHE A 67 0.96 -17.75 -0.56
CA PHE A 67 0.59 -16.64 0.32
C PHE A 67 -0.49 -17.03 1.32
N SER A 68 -0.48 -16.32 2.45
CA SER A 68 -1.46 -16.42 3.54
C SER A 68 -2.34 -15.17 3.65
N GLN A 69 -1.95 -14.06 3.04
CA GLN A 69 -2.74 -12.82 3.00
C GLN A 69 -2.68 -12.17 1.61
N LEU A 70 -3.79 -11.52 1.24
CA LEU A 70 -3.92 -10.73 0.03
C LEU A 70 -4.58 -9.38 0.36
N LEU A 71 -3.93 -8.29 -0.06
CA LEU A 71 -4.47 -6.93 -0.02
C LEU A 71 -4.74 -6.46 -1.45
N VAL A 72 -5.85 -5.73 -1.64
CA VAL A 72 -6.18 -5.12 -2.94
C VAL A 72 -6.31 -3.62 -2.75
N SER A 73 -5.78 -2.87 -3.71
CA SER A 73 -6.01 -1.44 -3.87
C SER A 73 -6.36 -1.16 -5.34
N TRP A 74 -7.04 -0.05 -5.59
CA TRP A 74 -7.41 0.37 -6.93
C TRP A 74 -7.14 1.85 -7.10
N ASN A 75 -6.89 2.24 -8.35
CA ASN A 75 -6.80 3.62 -8.77
C ASN A 75 -7.93 3.82 -9.76
N ALA A 76 -8.87 4.69 -9.42
CA ALA A 76 -10.05 4.95 -10.23
C ALA A 76 -10.61 6.34 -9.92
N TYR A 77 -11.36 6.92 -10.84
CA TYR A 77 -12.17 8.09 -10.54
C TYR A 77 -13.51 7.65 -9.96
N ARG A 78 -13.93 8.26 -8.84
CA ARG A 78 -15.21 7.97 -8.23
C ARG A 78 -16.33 8.34 -9.18
N PRO A 79 -17.28 7.43 -9.44
CA PRO A 79 -18.42 7.74 -10.27
C PRO A 79 -19.33 8.79 -9.59
N LYS A 80 -19.94 9.67 -10.40
CA LYS A 80 -20.92 10.67 -9.95
C LYS A 80 -22.32 10.10 -9.69
N ALA A 81 -22.58 8.88 -10.16
CA ALA A 81 -23.80 8.12 -9.94
C ALA A 81 -23.45 6.64 -10.03
N GLY A 82 -24.14 5.78 -9.27
CA GLY A 82 -23.81 4.35 -9.23
C GLY A 82 -22.52 4.05 -8.46
N HIS A 83 -22.01 2.83 -8.61
CA HIS A 83 -20.83 2.37 -7.89
C HIS A 83 -20.13 1.18 -8.57
N PHE A 84 -18.91 0.92 -8.12
CA PHE A 84 -18.19 -0.32 -8.38
C PHE A 84 -18.35 -1.29 -7.21
N THR A 85 -18.53 -2.58 -7.51
CA THR A 85 -18.44 -3.66 -6.53
C THR A 85 -17.20 -4.50 -6.83
N PHE A 86 -16.30 -4.59 -5.86
CA PHE A 86 -15.07 -5.38 -5.95
C PHE A 86 -15.27 -6.74 -5.29
N TRP A 87 -14.75 -7.78 -5.93
CA TRP A 87 -14.79 -9.16 -5.45
C TRP A 87 -13.41 -9.81 -5.55
N VAL A 88 -13.10 -10.72 -4.63
CA VAL A 88 -11.88 -11.53 -4.64
C VAL A 88 -12.18 -13.00 -4.39
N GLN A 89 -11.37 -13.86 -4.99
CA GLN A 89 -11.37 -15.30 -4.77
C GLN A 89 -9.92 -15.77 -4.83
N VAL A 90 -9.56 -16.80 -4.07
CA VAL A 90 -8.22 -17.40 -4.08
C VAL A 90 -8.27 -18.88 -4.47
N ARG A 91 -7.15 -19.39 -4.98
CA ARG A 91 -6.96 -20.78 -5.39
C ARG A 91 -6.20 -21.54 -4.30
N ASP A 92 -6.70 -22.71 -3.92
CA ASP A 92 -6.05 -23.61 -2.97
C ASP A 92 -4.83 -24.24 -3.63
N ALA A 93 -3.65 -24.04 -3.05
CA ALA A 93 -2.40 -24.57 -3.59
C ALA A 93 -2.31 -26.11 -3.52
N THR A 94 -3.12 -26.76 -2.67
CA THR A 94 -3.02 -28.22 -2.43
C THR A 94 -3.75 -29.04 -3.49
N ASN A 95 -4.87 -28.54 -4.00
CA ASN A 95 -5.76 -29.27 -4.91
C ASN A 95 -6.15 -28.46 -6.17
N GLY A 96 -5.70 -27.20 -6.27
CA GLY A 96 -5.94 -26.32 -7.41
C GLY A 96 -7.38 -25.79 -7.52
N SER A 97 -8.25 -26.07 -6.54
CA SER A 97 -9.63 -25.60 -6.53
C SER A 97 -9.74 -24.12 -6.16
N TRP A 98 -10.82 -23.47 -6.60
CA TRP A 98 -11.10 -22.08 -6.25
C TRP A 98 -12.01 -22.03 -5.02
N GLY A 99 -11.67 -21.15 -4.07
CA GLY A 99 -12.52 -20.87 -2.90
C GLY A 99 -13.82 -20.16 -3.26
N LYS A 100 -14.55 -19.63 -2.28
CA LYS A 100 -15.76 -18.83 -2.57
C LYS A 100 -15.38 -17.40 -2.96
N TRP A 101 -16.22 -16.75 -3.76
CA TRP A 101 -16.10 -15.31 -4.00
C TRP A 101 -16.45 -14.52 -2.74
N HIS A 102 -15.59 -13.60 -2.36
CA HIS A 102 -15.83 -12.63 -1.30
C HIS A 102 -16.18 -11.28 -1.92
N ARG A 103 -17.34 -10.73 -1.57
CA ARG A 103 -17.61 -9.31 -1.83
C ARG A 103 -16.69 -8.51 -0.92
N MET A 104 -15.88 -7.66 -1.53
CA MET A 104 -14.88 -6.89 -0.81
C MET A 104 -15.44 -5.55 -0.37
N ILE A 105 -15.79 -4.74 -1.36
CA ILE A 105 -15.97 -3.31 -1.24
C ILE A 105 -17.03 -2.87 -2.26
N GLU A 106 -17.87 -1.93 -1.85
CA GLU A 106 -18.68 -1.10 -2.75
C GLU A 106 -18.18 0.35 -2.64
N TRP A 107 -17.92 0.98 -3.79
CA TRP A 107 -17.31 2.30 -3.88
C TRP A 107 -17.92 3.13 -5.02
N GLY A 108 -18.52 4.26 -4.69
CA GLY A 108 -19.19 5.13 -5.64
C GLY A 108 -19.65 6.44 -5.02
N ASP A 109 -20.70 7.01 -5.61
CA ASP A 109 -21.27 8.30 -5.21
C ASP A 109 -21.87 8.24 -3.80
N GLN A 110 -22.95 7.47 -3.62
CA GLN A 110 -23.68 7.34 -2.35
C GLN A 110 -23.27 6.13 -1.50
N ILE A 111 -22.23 5.40 -1.89
CA ILE A 111 -21.81 4.18 -1.20
C ILE A 111 -20.30 4.06 -1.12
N GLN A 112 -19.82 3.85 0.10
CA GLN A 112 -18.42 3.57 0.37
C GLN A 112 -18.33 2.67 1.61
N ARG A 113 -18.14 1.38 1.39
CA ARG A 113 -18.06 0.42 2.48
C ARG A 113 -17.27 -0.82 2.11
N SER A 114 -16.53 -1.33 3.09
CA SER A 114 -16.01 -2.68 3.07
C SER A 114 -17.00 -3.71 3.62
N TYR A 115 -16.72 -4.98 3.38
CA TYR A 115 -17.51 -6.11 3.85
C TYR A 115 -16.66 -7.09 4.65
N VAL A 116 -17.35 -7.90 5.47
CA VAL A 116 -16.79 -9.10 6.08
C VAL A 116 -17.46 -10.31 5.46
N SER A 117 -16.67 -11.33 5.14
CA SER A 117 -17.17 -12.58 4.57
C SER A 117 -16.34 -13.75 5.10
N LYS A 118 -16.96 -14.59 5.92
CA LYS A 118 -16.37 -15.79 6.52
C LYS A 118 -17.19 -17.03 6.15
N PRO A 119 -17.26 -17.42 4.86
CA PRO A 119 -18.24 -18.40 4.40
C PRO A 119 -17.89 -19.85 4.78
N GLY A 120 -16.92 -20.05 5.69
CA GLY A 120 -16.30 -21.34 6.01
C GLY A 120 -15.52 -21.90 4.82
N GLY A 121 -14.24 -22.21 5.00
CA GLY A 121 -13.43 -22.86 3.96
C GLY A 121 -12.01 -22.33 3.86
N LEU A 122 -11.57 -22.10 2.62
CA LEU A 122 -10.20 -21.74 2.24
C LEU A 122 -9.76 -20.35 2.76
N SER A 123 -10.64 -19.36 2.67
CA SER A 123 -10.30 -17.97 2.93
C SER A 123 -11.41 -17.20 3.66
N GLU A 124 -11.01 -16.11 4.31
CA GLU A 124 -11.89 -15.14 4.96
C GLU A 124 -11.55 -13.73 4.47
N TYR A 125 -12.56 -12.89 4.26
CA TYR A 125 -12.38 -11.48 3.96
C TYR A 125 -12.78 -10.64 5.17
N LEU A 126 -11.88 -9.78 5.63
CA LEU A 126 -11.98 -8.98 6.84
C LEU A 126 -11.80 -7.50 6.50
N HIS A 127 -12.87 -6.87 5.99
CA HIS A 127 -12.94 -5.46 5.58
C HIS A 127 -11.99 -5.07 4.44
N VAL A 128 -10.69 -5.11 4.67
CA VAL A 128 -9.67 -4.57 3.74
C VAL A 128 -8.61 -5.60 3.36
N ARG A 129 -8.73 -6.83 3.86
CA ARG A 129 -7.77 -7.91 3.63
C ARG A 129 -8.47 -9.26 3.50
N LEU A 130 -7.89 -10.12 2.67
CA LEU A 130 -8.23 -11.53 2.61
C LEU A 130 -7.15 -12.33 3.35
N GLU A 131 -7.57 -13.23 4.22
CA GLU A 131 -6.71 -14.17 4.95
C GLU A 131 -6.98 -15.60 4.48
N VAL A 132 -5.93 -16.42 4.45
CA VAL A 132 -5.97 -17.87 4.13
C VAL A 132 -5.43 -18.63 5.35
N PRO A 133 -6.24 -18.87 6.39
CA PRO A 133 -5.75 -19.25 7.71
C PRO A 133 -5.30 -20.71 7.85
N LYS A 134 -5.81 -21.63 7.00
CA LYS A 134 -5.63 -23.09 7.18
C LYS A 134 -4.64 -23.73 6.20
N THR A 135 -4.49 -23.17 5.01
CA THR A 135 -3.63 -23.69 3.94
C THR A 135 -2.81 -22.54 3.36
N LYS A 136 -2.32 -22.69 2.14
CA LYS A 136 -1.75 -21.57 1.36
C LYS A 136 -2.47 -21.46 0.02
N ALA A 137 -2.55 -20.25 -0.48
CA ALA A 137 -3.03 -19.98 -1.81
C ALA A 137 -1.87 -19.74 -2.78
N ASP A 138 -2.06 -20.11 -4.05
CA ASP A 138 -1.07 -19.94 -5.14
C ASP A 138 -1.66 -19.23 -6.37
N GLY A 139 -2.83 -18.63 -6.20
CA GLY A 139 -3.51 -17.87 -7.22
C GLY A 139 -4.67 -17.05 -6.66
N PHE A 140 -5.06 -16.02 -7.39
CA PHE A 140 -6.17 -15.15 -7.06
C PHE A 140 -6.95 -14.72 -8.30
N ARG A 141 -8.20 -14.33 -8.08
CA ARG A 141 -9.05 -13.65 -9.03
C ARG A 141 -9.62 -12.39 -8.41
N ILE A 142 -9.68 -11.33 -9.20
CA ILE A 142 -10.36 -10.08 -8.85
C ILE A 142 -11.44 -9.84 -9.89
N LYS A 143 -12.63 -9.43 -9.43
CA LYS A 143 -13.72 -9.01 -10.31
C LYS A 143 -14.23 -7.64 -9.86
N VAL A 144 -14.40 -6.73 -10.81
CA VAL A 144 -15.01 -5.41 -10.59
C VAL A 144 -16.26 -5.33 -11.45
N VAL A 145 -17.41 -5.10 -10.82
CA VAL A 145 -18.71 -4.96 -11.49
C VAL A 145 -19.15 -3.51 -11.39
N ALA A 146 -19.60 -2.93 -12.50
CA ALA A 146 -20.18 -1.60 -12.50
C ALA A 146 -21.71 -1.69 -12.33
N THR A 147 -22.27 -0.83 -11.47
CA THR A 147 -23.70 -0.76 -11.19
C THR A 147 -24.25 0.62 -11.57
N ALA A 148 -25.47 0.67 -12.09
CA ALA A 148 -26.18 1.89 -12.48
C ALA A 148 -25.44 2.75 -13.53
N GLY A 149 -24.94 2.10 -14.58
CA GLY A 149 -24.40 2.79 -15.76
C GLY A 149 -22.99 3.36 -15.61
N VAL A 150 -22.28 3.02 -14.53
CA VAL A 150 -20.88 3.42 -14.34
C VAL A 150 -19.99 2.83 -15.42
N ALA A 151 -19.14 3.65 -16.02
CA ALA A 151 -18.15 3.20 -16.99
C ALA A 151 -16.96 2.52 -16.26
N LEU A 152 -16.65 1.28 -16.64
CA LEU A 152 -15.48 0.57 -16.13
C LEU A 152 -14.15 1.21 -16.57
N SER A 153 -14.17 2.05 -17.60
CA SER A 153 -13.01 2.84 -18.03
C SER A 153 -12.54 3.84 -16.97
N ASN A 154 -13.35 4.15 -15.94
CA ASN A 154 -12.89 4.93 -14.79
C ASN A 154 -11.94 4.14 -13.86
N VAL A 155 -11.80 2.82 -14.02
CA VAL A 155 -10.86 2.01 -13.25
C VAL A 155 -9.51 1.98 -13.97
N HIS A 156 -8.56 2.75 -13.46
CA HIS A 156 -7.24 2.93 -14.09
C HIS A 156 -6.24 1.83 -13.77
N SER A 157 -6.28 1.33 -12.54
CA SER A 157 -5.45 0.19 -12.16
C SER A 157 -6.02 -0.61 -11.01
N LEU A 158 -5.54 -1.86 -10.93
CA LEU A 158 -5.73 -2.73 -9.78
C LEU A 158 -4.36 -3.21 -9.29
N SER A 159 -4.16 -3.15 -7.99
CA SER A 159 -2.92 -3.55 -7.32
C SER A 159 -3.22 -4.64 -6.30
N VAL A 160 -2.42 -5.71 -6.32
CA VAL A 160 -2.58 -6.85 -5.41
C VAL A 160 -1.26 -7.11 -4.71
N CYS A 161 -1.26 -6.97 -3.37
CA CYS A 161 -0.13 -7.30 -2.53
C CYS A 161 -0.38 -8.65 -1.84
N LEU A 162 0.47 -9.63 -2.14
CA LEU A 162 0.46 -10.96 -1.53
C LEU A 162 1.49 -11.00 -0.39
N SER A 163 1.21 -11.77 0.66
CA SER A 163 2.14 -11.99 1.77
C SER A 163 2.08 -13.41 2.30
N ASP A 164 3.25 -14.02 2.55
CA ASP A 164 3.44 -15.29 3.25
C ASP A 164 4.01 -15.01 4.65
N PHE A 165 3.13 -14.90 5.65
CA PHE A 165 3.58 -14.55 7.00
C PHE A 165 4.44 -15.64 7.64
N ALA A 166 4.39 -16.89 7.16
CA ALA A 166 5.30 -17.93 7.63
C ALA A 166 6.76 -17.67 7.22
N ARG A 167 6.99 -16.80 6.22
CA ARG A 167 8.33 -16.38 5.77
C ARG A 167 8.72 -15.00 6.30
N PHE A 168 7.84 -14.31 7.03
CA PHE A 168 8.14 -13.01 7.60
C PHE A 168 9.12 -13.16 8.75
N ILE A 169 10.29 -12.54 8.61
CA ILE A 169 11.33 -12.52 9.63
C ILE A 169 11.60 -11.05 10.01
N PRO A 170 11.41 -10.66 11.28
CA PRO A 170 11.84 -9.37 11.81
C PRO A 170 13.29 -9.06 11.47
N GLU A 171 13.55 -7.83 11.06
CA GLU A 171 14.86 -7.40 10.58
C GLU A 171 15.76 -7.11 11.77
N VAL A 172 16.97 -7.63 11.71
CA VAL A 172 18.01 -7.35 12.70
C VAL A 172 18.78 -6.13 12.23
N VAL A 173 18.96 -5.16 13.11
CA VAL A 173 19.81 -4.00 12.84
C VAL A 173 21.25 -4.46 12.68
N THR A 174 21.88 -4.07 11.58
CA THR A 174 23.24 -4.45 11.19
C THR A 174 23.99 -3.24 10.64
N ASP A 175 25.31 -3.35 10.51
CA ASP A 175 26.18 -2.33 9.91
C ASP A 175 25.75 -1.91 8.49
N ALA A 176 25.05 -2.78 7.76
CA ALA A 176 24.51 -2.44 6.44
C ALA A 176 23.54 -1.25 6.49
N HIS A 177 22.83 -1.05 7.59
CA HIS A 177 21.97 0.13 7.79
C HIS A 177 22.80 1.40 7.99
N ALA A 178 23.89 1.29 8.74
CA ALA A 178 24.81 2.40 8.97
C ALA A 178 25.58 2.81 7.70
N GLN A 179 25.67 1.92 6.70
CA GLN A 179 26.24 2.24 5.39
C GLN A 179 25.29 3.07 4.50
N LEU A 180 23.99 3.11 4.80
CA LEU A 180 23.04 3.94 4.05
C LEU A 180 23.33 5.44 4.30
N PRO A 181 23.55 6.25 3.25
CA PRO A 181 23.75 7.69 3.40
C PRO A 181 22.55 8.37 4.06
N SER A 182 22.80 9.42 4.86
CA SER A 182 21.71 10.25 5.38
C SER A 182 20.88 10.81 4.23
N LEU A 183 19.57 10.82 4.43
CA LEU A 183 18.60 11.30 3.47
C LEU A 183 17.48 12.03 4.21
N HIS A 184 17.07 13.19 3.72
CA HIS A 184 15.94 13.93 4.27
C HIS A 184 15.18 14.62 3.13
N ILE A 185 13.96 14.18 2.89
CA ILE A 185 13.04 14.82 1.96
C ILE A 185 12.44 16.02 2.68
N THR A 186 12.85 17.22 2.25
CA THR A 186 12.35 18.48 2.82
C THR A 186 11.10 18.95 2.07
N GLY A 187 10.29 19.79 2.71
CA GLY A 187 9.08 20.35 2.09
C GLY A 187 7.85 19.44 2.13
N VAL A 188 7.93 18.25 2.73
CA VAL A 188 6.74 17.46 3.05
C VAL A 188 5.90 18.25 4.06
N PRO A 189 4.58 18.46 3.82
CA PRO A 189 3.72 19.15 4.77
C PRO A 189 3.75 18.47 6.14
N LYS A 190 3.65 19.25 7.21
CA LYS A 190 3.60 18.77 8.59
C LYS A 190 2.22 19.09 9.14
N GLN A 191 1.39 18.07 9.31
CA GLN A 191 -0.01 18.21 9.73
C GLN A 191 -0.28 17.31 10.94
N SER A 192 -0.76 17.89 12.02
CA SER A 192 -1.22 17.20 13.22
C SER A 192 -2.69 16.84 13.08
N GLN A 193 -3.03 15.58 13.38
CA GLN A 193 -4.43 15.17 13.46
C GLN A 193 -5.16 15.86 14.62
N PHE A 194 -4.46 16.28 15.68
CA PHE A 194 -5.07 16.88 16.87
C PHE A 194 -5.45 18.35 16.70
N MET A 195 -4.89 19.02 15.69
CA MET A 195 -5.26 20.37 15.26
C MET A 195 -6.52 20.39 14.37
N LEU A 196 -7.01 19.23 13.93
CA LEU A 196 -8.18 19.14 13.08
C LEU A 196 -9.47 19.43 13.86
N ASP A 197 -10.34 20.24 13.25
CA ASP A 197 -11.72 20.42 13.71
C ASP A 197 -12.57 19.20 13.31
N HIS A 198 -12.36 18.09 14.02
CA HIS A 198 -13.09 16.85 13.78
C HIS A 198 -13.25 16.05 15.08
N HIS A 199 -14.49 15.69 15.41
CA HIS A 199 -14.83 14.96 16.64
C HIS A 199 -14.22 13.55 16.78
N ARG A 200 -13.71 12.97 15.69
CA ARG A 200 -13.00 11.65 15.65
C ARG A 200 -11.52 11.77 15.35
N LYS A 201 -10.90 12.92 15.64
CA LYS A 201 -9.53 13.24 15.24
C LYS A 201 -8.48 12.21 15.68
N GLU A 202 -8.71 11.49 16.76
CA GLU A 202 -7.88 10.37 17.26
C GLU A 202 -7.75 9.23 16.23
N GLY A 203 -8.75 9.08 15.35
CA GLY A 203 -8.79 8.07 14.29
C GLY A 203 -8.36 8.57 12.91
N LEU A 204 -7.84 9.80 12.79
CA LEU A 204 -7.52 10.43 11.49
C LEU A 204 -6.05 10.35 11.07
N CYS A 205 -5.25 9.50 11.70
CA CYS A 205 -3.82 9.36 11.37
C CYS A 205 -3.58 8.98 9.90
N SER A 206 -4.42 8.10 9.32
CA SER A 206 -4.29 7.68 7.92
C SER A 206 -4.66 8.80 6.93
N PRO A 207 -5.84 9.45 7.01
CA PRO A 207 -6.14 10.63 6.20
C PRO A 207 -5.11 11.76 6.31
N THR A 208 -4.62 12.04 7.53
CA THR A 208 -3.61 13.09 7.77
C THR A 208 -2.25 12.72 7.17
N SER A 209 -1.87 11.43 7.23
CA SER A 209 -0.66 10.96 6.55
C SER A 209 -0.80 11.03 5.02
N CYS A 210 -1.97 10.70 4.49
CA CYS A 210 -2.27 10.80 3.07
C CYS A 210 -2.32 12.24 2.56
N SER A 211 -2.85 13.19 3.34
CA SER A 211 -2.86 14.60 2.96
C SER A 211 -1.44 15.17 2.87
N MET A 212 -0.55 14.83 3.82
CA MET A 212 0.87 15.19 3.75
C MET A 212 1.53 14.58 2.51
N LEU A 213 1.33 13.27 2.27
CA LEU A 213 1.92 12.55 1.14
C LEU A 213 1.46 13.12 -0.22
N VAL A 214 0.14 13.23 -0.42
CA VAL A 214 -0.41 13.74 -1.68
C VAL A 214 -0.10 15.21 -1.87
N GLY A 215 -0.15 16.01 -0.80
CA GLY A 215 0.17 17.43 -0.86
C GLY A 215 1.60 17.69 -1.28
N PHE A 216 2.55 16.90 -0.77
CA PHE A 216 3.94 16.92 -1.24
C PHE A 216 4.05 16.55 -2.73
N LEU A 217 3.46 15.42 -3.14
CA LEU A 217 3.59 14.90 -4.50
C LEU A 217 2.93 15.77 -5.57
N THR A 218 1.91 16.53 -5.19
CA THR A 218 1.14 17.39 -6.11
C THR A 218 1.49 18.87 -5.97
N ASN A 219 2.32 19.23 -5.01
CA ASN A 219 2.60 20.61 -4.60
C ASN A 219 1.32 21.42 -4.32
N ARG A 220 0.39 20.80 -3.58
CA ARG A 220 -0.91 21.40 -3.21
C ARG A 220 -1.17 21.20 -1.73
N LEU A 221 -1.85 22.15 -1.10
CA LEU A 221 -2.37 21.92 0.24
C LEU A 221 -3.58 20.97 0.17
N ILE A 222 -3.54 19.90 0.96
CA ILE A 222 -4.64 18.95 1.11
C ILE A 222 -5.15 19.06 2.54
N GLU A 223 -6.40 19.45 2.70
CA GLU A 223 -7.06 19.51 4.00
C GLU A 223 -7.35 18.09 4.52
N PRO A 224 -6.82 17.69 5.70
CA PRO A 224 -6.98 16.33 6.20
C PRO A 224 -8.44 15.96 6.52
N THR A 225 -9.26 16.93 6.92
CA THR A 225 -10.70 16.75 7.20
C THR A 225 -11.49 16.42 5.93
N ASP A 226 -11.18 17.11 4.83
CA ASP A 226 -11.76 16.80 3.52
C ASP A 226 -11.32 15.43 3.02
N PHE A 227 -10.03 15.10 3.17
CA PHE A 227 -9.52 13.78 2.82
C PHE A 227 -10.24 12.68 3.62
N ALA A 228 -10.40 12.88 4.93
CA ALA A 228 -11.09 11.95 5.82
C ALA A 228 -12.55 11.72 5.38
N ARG A 229 -13.29 12.79 5.06
CA ARG A 229 -14.68 12.69 4.57
C ARG A 229 -14.80 11.78 3.35
N MET A 230 -13.82 11.84 2.45
CA MET A 230 -13.83 11.07 1.21
C MET A 230 -13.26 9.65 1.35
N SER A 231 -12.54 9.33 2.43
CA SER A 231 -11.95 8.01 2.68
C SER A 231 -12.62 7.19 3.81
N PHE A 232 -13.70 7.71 4.40
CA PHE A 232 -14.46 7.01 5.45
C PHE A 232 -15.06 5.68 4.98
N ASP A 233 -14.76 4.59 5.70
CA ASP A 233 -15.31 3.27 5.43
C ASP A 233 -16.52 2.98 6.30
N ALA A 234 -17.73 3.00 5.74
CA ALA A 234 -18.95 2.72 6.51
C ALA A 234 -19.08 1.24 6.94
N GLY A 235 -18.32 0.33 6.33
CA GLY A 235 -18.27 -1.08 6.72
C GLY A 235 -17.40 -1.30 7.95
N LEU A 236 -16.23 -0.67 7.98
CA LEU A 236 -15.27 -0.72 9.08
C LEU A 236 -15.59 0.31 10.20
N ASP A 237 -16.46 1.27 9.91
CA ASP A 237 -16.70 2.48 10.71
C ASP A 237 -15.39 3.16 11.11
N ALA A 238 -14.52 3.40 10.14
CA ALA A 238 -13.21 4.01 10.39
C ALA A 238 -12.66 4.74 9.16
N TYR A 239 -11.75 5.69 9.41
CA TYR A 239 -10.99 6.39 8.38
C TYR A 239 -9.68 5.68 8.01
N GLY A 240 -9.27 4.69 8.80
CA GLY A 240 -8.05 3.89 8.58
C GLY A 240 -8.16 2.80 7.52
N SER A 241 -9.16 2.86 6.63
CA SER A 241 -9.35 1.85 5.59
C SER A 241 -8.35 2.06 4.45
N TRP A 242 -7.30 1.22 4.43
CA TRP A 242 -6.16 1.37 3.52
C TRP A 242 -6.54 1.54 2.04
N PRO A 243 -7.41 0.70 1.45
CA PRO A 243 -7.71 0.83 0.03
C PRO A 243 -8.53 2.08 -0.31
N PHE A 244 -9.42 2.56 0.56
CA PHE A 244 -10.14 3.82 0.32
C PHE A 244 -9.21 5.02 0.38
N ASN A 245 -8.22 5.01 1.28
CA ASN A 245 -7.20 6.06 1.31
C ASN A 245 -6.35 6.06 0.02
N MET A 246 -6.01 4.89 -0.54
CA MET A 246 -5.28 4.81 -1.82
C MET A 246 -6.12 5.28 -3.00
N ALA A 247 -7.38 4.85 -3.08
CA ALA A 247 -8.30 5.29 -4.12
C ALA A 247 -8.48 6.81 -4.09
N HIS A 248 -8.70 7.40 -2.90
CA HIS A 248 -8.86 8.83 -2.79
C HIS A 248 -7.55 9.61 -3.03
N ALA A 249 -6.39 9.07 -2.62
CA ALA A 249 -5.09 9.66 -2.94
C ALA A 249 -4.88 9.77 -4.46
N PHE A 250 -5.26 8.76 -5.23
CA PHE A 250 -5.25 8.79 -6.69
C PHE A 250 -6.12 9.92 -7.24
N GLU A 251 -7.37 10.04 -6.79
CA GLU A 251 -8.28 11.12 -7.20
C GLU A 251 -7.68 12.50 -6.90
N ARG A 252 -7.11 12.68 -5.71
CA ARG A 252 -6.48 13.94 -5.28
C ARG A 252 -5.20 14.26 -6.05
N SER A 253 -4.54 13.26 -6.63
CA SER A 253 -3.41 13.43 -7.54
C SER A 253 -3.83 13.67 -8.99
N GLU A 254 -5.12 13.70 -9.31
CA GLU A 254 -5.62 13.83 -10.69
C GLU A 254 -5.05 12.75 -11.63
N GLY A 255 -4.83 11.56 -11.08
CA GLY A 255 -4.28 10.41 -11.81
C GLY A 255 -2.79 10.52 -12.20
N THR A 256 -2.08 11.54 -11.72
CA THR A 256 -0.63 11.72 -11.99
C THR A 256 0.25 10.79 -11.16
N VAL A 257 -0.29 10.19 -10.10
CA VAL A 257 0.44 9.26 -9.24
C VAL A 257 -0.40 8.01 -9.01
N HIS A 258 0.21 6.85 -9.20
CA HIS A 258 -0.37 5.56 -8.86
C HIS A 258 -0.16 5.26 -7.37
N PHE A 259 -1.22 4.87 -6.66
CA PHE A 259 -1.17 4.52 -5.25
C PHE A 259 -1.51 3.06 -5.00
N ALA A 260 -0.82 2.43 -4.05
CA ALA A 260 -1.12 1.06 -3.65
C ALA A 260 -0.83 0.81 -2.17
N THR A 261 -1.62 -0.05 -1.54
CA THR A 261 -1.27 -0.62 -0.24
C THR A 261 -0.34 -1.81 -0.47
N ALA A 262 0.82 -1.79 0.18
CA ALA A 262 1.83 -2.83 0.04
C ALA A 262 2.49 -3.16 1.39
N ARG A 263 3.35 -4.17 1.39
CA ARG A 263 4.29 -4.43 2.48
C ARG A 263 5.71 -4.35 1.95
N ALA A 264 6.59 -3.69 2.69
CA ALA A 264 8.00 -3.60 2.29
C ALA A 264 8.74 -4.89 2.65
N PRO A 265 9.62 -5.42 1.77
CA PRO A 265 10.43 -6.58 2.11
C PRO A 265 11.44 -6.30 3.23
N SER A 266 11.99 -5.09 3.33
CA SER A 266 12.97 -4.67 4.37
C SER A 266 12.97 -3.14 4.58
N PHE A 267 13.73 -2.65 5.56
CA PHE A 267 14.03 -1.22 5.70
C PHE A 267 14.80 -0.67 4.51
N LYS A 268 15.70 -1.46 3.90
CA LYS A 268 16.43 -1.04 2.71
C LYS A 268 15.51 -0.74 1.54
N ASP A 269 14.42 -1.50 1.38
CA ASP A 269 13.40 -1.23 0.35
C ASP A 269 12.64 0.07 0.61
N LEU A 270 12.30 0.35 1.88
CA LEU A 270 11.75 1.65 2.28
C LEU A 270 12.74 2.78 1.98
N TYR A 271 14.01 2.61 2.34
CA TYR A 271 15.06 3.60 2.06
C TYR A 271 15.20 3.87 0.57
N HIS A 272 15.18 2.86 -0.30
CA HIS A 272 15.26 3.06 -1.74
C HIS A 272 14.09 3.90 -2.29
N LYS A 273 12.89 3.78 -1.72
CA LYS A 273 11.77 4.67 -2.09
C LYS A 273 12.02 6.10 -1.66
N LEU A 274 12.54 6.31 -0.45
CA LEU A 274 12.94 7.65 0.01
C LEU A 274 14.07 8.24 -0.87
N ALA A 275 15.01 7.40 -1.32
CA ALA A 275 16.09 7.78 -2.24
C ALA A 275 15.61 8.23 -3.62
N GLN A 276 14.38 7.88 -4.00
CA GLN A 276 13.70 8.39 -5.19
C GLN A 276 13.00 9.74 -4.93
N GLY A 277 13.15 10.33 -3.74
CA GLY A 277 12.49 11.57 -3.35
C GLY A 277 11.02 11.41 -2.99
N ILE A 278 10.54 10.17 -2.79
CA ILE A 278 9.14 9.86 -2.50
C ILE A 278 9.01 9.53 -1.00
N PRO A 279 8.32 10.36 -0.18
CA PRO A 279 8.01 10.01 1.20
C PRO A 279 7.03 8.83 1.24
N VAL A 280 7.06 8.06 2.32
CA VAL A 280 6.27 6.81 2.40
C VAL A 280 5.47 6.79 3.70
N ALA A 281 4.14 6.73 3.60
CA ALA A 281 3.31 6.50 4.77
C ALA A 281 3.38 5.03 5.19
N VAL A 282 3.59 4.77 6.47
CA VAL A 282 3.75 3.42 7.03
C VAL A 282 2.89 3.23 8.26
N SER A 283 2.46 1.99 8.50
CA SER A 283 1.74 1.67 9.74
C SER A 283 2.70 1.13 10.80
N VAL A 284 2.67 1.73 11.99
CA VAL A 284 3.38 1.26 13.18
C VAL A 284 2.39 0.76 14.23
N ARG A 285 2.81 -0.15 15.12
CA ARG A 285 1.95 -0.69 16.19
C ARG A 285 2.73 -0.96 17.48
N GLY A 286 2.06 -0.70 18.60
CA GLY A 286 2.59 -0.90 19.95
C GLY A 286 3.44 0.28 20.44
N PRO A 287 4.29 0.08 21.48
CA PRO A 287 5.20 1.12 21.94
C PRO A 287 6.18 1.53 20.84
N LEU A 288 6.39 2.85 20.75
CA LEU A 288 7.41 3.51 19.93
C LEU A 288 8.00 4.63 20.79
N GLU A 289 9.25 4.47 21.21
CA GLU A 289 9.90 5.43 22.10
C GLU A 289 10.04 6.81 21.44
N GLY A 290 9.72 7.87 22.19
CA GLY A 290 9.68 9.24 21.67
C GLY A 290 8.40 9.60 20.90
N ALA A 291 7.45 8.67 20.74
CA ALA A 291 6.16 8.95 20.12
C ALA A 291 5.22 9.66 21.10
N ALA A 292 4.20 10.34 20.56
CA ALA A 292 3.20 11.06 21.37
C ALA A 292 2.39 10.13 22.30
N SER A 293 2.24 8.84 21.93
CA SER A 293 1.54 7.83 22.72
C SER A 293 1.96 6.42 22.31
N GLY A 294 1.45 5.39 23.01
CA GLY A 294 1.55 4.01 22.55
C GLY A 294 0.50 3.66 21.50
N TYR A 295 0.89 3.09 20.36
CA TYR A 295 0.02 2.85 19.20
C TYR A 295 -0.59 1.44 19.17
N LEU A 296 -1.32 1.04 20.22
CA LEU A 296 -1.85 -0.33 20.36
C LEU A 296 -2.80 -0.75 19.22
N ALA A 297 -3.67 0.16 18.77
CA ALA A 297 -4.61 -0.07 17.68
C ALA A 297 -3.94 -0.03 16.28
N GLY A 298 -2.67 0.38 16.21
CA GLY A 298 -1.99 0.76 14.98
C GLY A 298 -2.10 2.26 14.71
N HIS A 299 -1.09 2.82 14.07
CA HIS A 299 -0.97 4.25 13.76
C HIS A 299 -0.30 4.42 12.39
N LEU A 300 -0.71 5.43 11.62
CA LEU A 300 -0.10 5.79 10.35
C LEU A 300 0.73 7.05 10.54
N LEU A 301 1.95 7.04 10.01
CA LEU A 301 2.85 8.19 9.97
C LEU A 301 3.60 8.20 8.63
N VAL A 302 4.23 9.32 8.29
CA VAL A 302 4.99 9.47 7.03
C VAL A 302 6.48 9.41 7.31
N VAL A 303 7.20 8.48 6.69
CA VAL A 303 8.67 8.47 6.70
C VAL A 303 9.17 9.43 5.64
N VAL A 304 10.03 10.36 6.05
CA VAL A 304 10.61 11.41 5.19
C VAL A 304 12.13 11.35 5.12
N GLY A 305 12.77 10.44 5.86
CA GLY A 305 14.22 10.31 5.79
C GLY A 305 14.86 9.29 6.72
N TRP A 306 16.18 9.26 6.63
CA TRP A 306 17.10 8.44 7.41
C TRP A 306 18.28 9.32 7.88
N ASP A 307 18.54 9.35 9.17
CA ASP A 307 19.70 10.00 9.77
C ASP A 307 20.73 8.95 10.16
N ARG A 308 21.79 8.83 9.34
CA ARG A 308 22.89 7.89 9.58
C ARG A 308 23.66 8.21 10.85
N VAL A 309 23.84 9.49 11.21
CA VAL A 309 24.65 9.85 12.38
C VAL A 309 23.92 9.42 13.66
N ARG A 310 22.61 9.66 13.71
CA ARG A 310 21.77 9.28 14.87
C ARG A 310 21.19 7.87 14.79
N GLN A 311 21.44 7.14 13.71
CA GLN A 311 20.82 5.85 13.41
C GLN A 311 19.29 5.88 13.60
N SER A 312 18.65 6.93 13.05
CA SER A 312 17.24 7.24 13.31
C SER A 312 16.46 7.50 12.03
N VAL A 313 15.22 7.02 12.00
CA VAL A 313 14.24 7.25 10.93
C VAL A 313 13.56 8.60 11.17
N ILE A 314 13.57 9.47 10.17
CA ILE A 314 12.92 10.79 10.23
C ILE A 314 11.48 10.63 9.77
N CYS A 315 10.53 11.02 10.61
CA CYS A 315 9.11 10.84 10.38
C CYS A 315 8.34 12.15 10.57
N HIS A 316 7.20 12.26 9.88
CA HIS A 316 6.11 13.16 10.22
C HIS A 316 5.01 12.32 10.87
N ASP A 317 4.91 12.42 12.18
CA ASP A 317 3.94 11.69 12.99
C ASP A 317 2.73 12.60 13.33
N PRO A 318 1.54 12.32 12.77
CA PRO A 318 0.39 13.20 12.94
C PRO A 318 -0.18 13.20 14.36
N ALA A 319 0.25 12.28 15.25
CA ALA A 319 -0.27 12.20 16.62
C ALA A 319 0.34 13.24 17.58
N PHE A 320 1.33 14.04 17.16
CA PHE A 320 1.79 15.15 17.98
C PHE A 320 0.74 16.26 18.04
N ALA A 321 0.69 17.00 19.15
CA ALA A 321 -0.35 17.98 19.41
C ALA A 321 -0.38 19.18 18.43
N HIS A 322 0.74 19.48 17.77
CA HIS A 322 0.90 20.65 16.90
C HIS A 322 1.76 20.33 15.67
N ASP A 323 1.51 21.02 14.55
CA ASP A 323 2.21 20.81 13.27
C ASP A 323 3.73 20.93 13.37
N HIS A 324 4.25 21.88 14.15
CA HIS A 324 5.69 22.07 14.31
C HIS A 324 6.37 20.90 15.06
N ALA A 325 5.61 20.10 15.82
CA ALA A 325 6.10 18.94 16.56
C ALA A 325 5.94 17.62 15.78
N VAL A 326 5.27 17.64 14.62
CA VAL A 326 5.02 16.44 13.81
C VAL A 326 6.31 15.82 13.28
N GLU A 327 7.33 16.64 12.93
CA GLU A 327 8.63 16.08 12.56
C GLU A 327 9.36 15.56 13.79
N THR A 328 9.58 14.25 13.81
CA THR A 328 10.29 13.55 14.88
C THR A 328 11.26 12.52 14.32
N ARG A 329 12.09 11.96 15.18
CA ARG A 329 13.10 10.95 14.85
C ARG A 329 12.94 9.76 15.78
N TYR A 330 12.82 8.57 15.21
CA TYR A 330 12.76 7.32 15.95
C TYR A 330 14.03 6.53 15.73
N SER A 331 14.65 6.00 16.78
CA SER A 331 15.79 5.11 16.61
C SER A 331 15.40 3.92 15.71
N LEU A 332 16.32 3.47 14.86
CA LEU A 332 16.04 2.37 13.93
C LEU A 332 15.48 1.11 14.61
N PRO A 333 16.02 0.62 15.76
CA PRO A 333 15.47 -0.55 16.43
C PRO A 333 14.02 -0.36 16.90
N ASN A 334 13.70 0.83 17.44
CA ASN A 334 12.35 1.12 17.93
C ASN A 334 11.35 1.26 16.77
N PHE A 335 11.76 1.93 15.68
CA PHE A 335 10.95 2.04 14.48
C PHE A 335 10.67 0.66 13.86
N LEU A 336 11.70 -0.16 13.64
CA LEU A 336 11.56 -1.51 13.07
C LEU A 336 10.59 -2.35 13.89
N LYS A 337 10.80 -2.43 15.21
CA LYS A 337 9.92 -3.20 16.10
C LYS A 337 8.46 -2.76 16.02
N ALA A 338 8.20 -1.46 15.91
CA ALA A 338 6.84 -0.94 15.80
C ALA A 338 6.24 -1.18 14.40
N TRP A 339 7.00 -0.96 13.33
CA TRP A 339 6.58 -1.16 11.94
C TRP A 339 6.34 -2.65 11.61
N GLU A 340 7.15 -3.54 12.16
CA GLU A 340 7.07 -4.99 11.94
C GLU A 340 5.89 -5.65 12.66
N ARG A 341 5.39 -5.07 13.76
CA ARG A 341 4.11 -5.49 14.36
C ARG A 341 2.91 -5.20 13.45
N SER A 342 3.06 -4.26 12.52
CA SER A 342 2.11 -4.04 11.43
C SER A 342 2.51 -4.80 10.16
N HIS A 343 3.51 -5.68 10.24
CA HIS A 343 4.12 -6.40 9.12
C HIS A 343 4.53 -5.47 7.98
N ARG A 344 5.30 -4.43 8.30
CA ARG A 344 5.90 -3.50 7.32
C ARG A 344 4.91 -2.91 6.31
N LEU A 345 3.67 -2.67 6.72
CA LEU A 345 2.63 -2.08 5.86
C LEU A 345 3.06 -0.67 5.44
N MET A 346 2.89 -0.36 4.15
CA MET A 346 3.15 0.95 3.59
C MET A 346 2.09 1.36 2.56
N TYR A 347 1.93 2.66 2.39
CA TYR A 347 1.25 3.27 1.26
C TYR A 347 2.31 3.69 0.26
N LEU A 348 2.28 3.03 -0.88
CA LEU A 348 3.18 3.23 -1.98
C LEU A 348 2.60 4.29 -2.92
N ALA A 349 3.44 5.22 -3.34
CA ALA A 349 3.16 6.20 -4.36
C ALA A 349 4.18 6.06 -5.50
N GLU A 350 3.70 6.02 -6.73
CA GLU A 350 4.53 5.83 -7.94
C GLU A 350 4.05 6.82 -9.00
N PRO A 351 4.81 7.91 -9.26
CA PRO A 351 4.48 8.85 -10.32
C PRO A 351 4.31 8.13 -11.66
N THR A 352 3.24 8.42 -12.39
CA THR A 352 2.86 7.65 -13.58
C THR A 352 3.83 7.82 -14.75
N CYS A 353 4.67 8.86 -14.75
CA CYS A 353 5.77 9.02 -15.71
C CYS A 353 6.84 7.90 -15.61
N HIS A 354 6.87 7.14 -14.52
CA HIS A 354 7.76 5.98 -14.34
C HIS A 354 7.08 4.64 -14.67
N LEU A 355 5.79 4.64 -15.02
CA LEU A 355 4.99 3.44 -15.29
C LEU A 355 4.64 3.26 -16.78
N GLN A 356 5.00 4.23 -17.63
CA GLN A 356 5.00 4.15 -19.09
C GLN A 356 6.38 3.71 -19.57
#